data_AF-A0AAU7K0X6-F1
#
_entry.id   AF-A0AAU7K0X6-F1
#
_cell.length_a   1.000
_cell.length_b   1.000
_cell.length_c   1.000
_cell.angle_alpha   90.00
_cell.angle_beta   90.00
_cell.angle_gamma   90.00
#
_symmetry.space_group_name_H-M   'P 1'
#
loop_
_entity.id
_entity.type
_entity.pdbx_description
1 polymer ?
#
loop_
_entity_poly.entity_id
_entity_poly.type
_entity_poly.pdbx_seq_one_letter_code
_entity_poly.pdbx_strand_id
1 'polypeptide(L)'
;MTTATKNIIHKLETLPESMVNEVEDFIDFLKAKHSKSFPKSSNEQANVVEEPKSLYGAAKGTILYISDDFNEPLDELKDYM
;
A
#
# COMPACT_ATOMS: atom_id res chain seq x y z
N MET A 1 -27.31 -2.14 -23.54
CA MET A 1 -27.25 -1.66 -22.14
C MET A 1 -28.04 -2.60 -21.26
N THR A 2 -27.47 -3.02 -20.12
CA THR A 2 -28.19 -3.87 -19.16
C THR A 2 -29.17 -3.02 -18.35
N THR A 3 -30.17 -3.63 -17.72
CA THR A 3 -31.12 -2.95 -16.83
C THR A 3 -30.41 -2.22 -15.69
N ALA A 4 -29.29 -2.78 -15.22
CA ALA A 4 -28.43 -2.16 -14.21
C ALA A 4 -27.81 -0.82 -14.69
N THR A 5 -27.33 -0.76 -15.94
CA THR A 5 -26.77 0.48 -16.51
C THR A 5 -27.82 1.59 -16.59
N LYS A 6 -29.06 1.27 -16.96
CA LYS A 6 -30.16 2.25 -17.02
C LYS A 6 -30.50 2.84 -15.65
N ASN A 7 -30.50 2.00 -14.61
CA ASN A 7 -30.75 2.46 -13.24
C ASN A 7 -29.63 3.35 -12.68
N ILE A 8 -28.38 3.13 -13.10
CA ILE A 8 -27.24 3.96 -12.68
C ILE A 8 -27.33 5.36 -13.30
N ILE A 9 -27.64 5.44 -14.60
CA ILE A 9 -27.80 6.72 -15.30
C ILE A 9 -28.90 7.57 -14.64
N HIS A 10 -30.06 6.97 -14.35
CA HIS A 10 -31.15 7.71 -13.73
C HIS A 10 -30.80 8.19 -12.30
N LYS A 11 -29.99 7.43 -11.55
CA LYS A 11 -29.50 7.87 -10.23
C LYS A 11 -28.48 9.01 -10.34
N LEU A 12 -27.61 8.99 -11.35
CA LEU A 12 -26.65 10.06 -11.62
C LEU A 12 -27.33 11.38 -11.96
N GLU A 13 -28.44 11.35 -12.68
CA GLU A 13 -29.24 12.56 -13.01
C GLU A 13 -29.88 13.22 -11.77
N THR A 14 -30.08 12.46 -10.69
CA THR A 14 -30.69 12.97 -9.45
C THR A 14 -29.69 13.51 -8.43
N LEU A 15 -28.38 13.36 -8.68
CA LEU A 15 -27.32 13.74 -7.75
C LEU A 15 -26.79 15.15 -8.03
N PRO A 16 -26.37 15.89 -6.99
CA PRO A 16 -25.69 17.17 -7.16
C PRO A 16 -24.28 16.96 -7.71
N GLU A 17 -23.78 17.96 -8.45
CA GLU A 17 -22.51 17.90 -9.20
C GLU A 17 -21.29 17.52 -8.34
N SER A 18 -21.28 17.90 -7.06
CA SER A 18 -20.21 17.53 -6.13
C SER A 18 -20.12 16.02 -5.87
N MET A 19 -21.26 15.33 -5.84
CA MET A 19 -21.31 13.88 -5.59
C MET A 19 -21.03 13.08 -6.87
N VAL A 20 -21.21 13.67 -8.05
CA VAL A 20 -20.88 13.01 -9.32
C VAL A 20 -19.37 12.73 -9.39
N ASN A 21 -18.54 13.67 -8.93
CA ASN A 21 -17.09 13.50 -8.86
C ASN A 21 -16.69 12.30 -7.98
N GLU A 22 -17.33 12.12 -6.82
CA GLU A 22 -17.08 10.96 -5.95
C GLU A 22 -17.47 9.63 -6.63
N VAL A 23 -18.52 9.64 -7.45
CA VAL A 23 -18.94 8.47 -8.22
C VAL A 23 -17.94 8.17 -9.33
N GLU A 24 -17.39 9.18 -10.00
CA GLU A 24 -16.31 9.01 -10.98
C GLU A 24 -15.07 8.40 -10.33
N ASP A 25 -14.62 8.93 -9.20
CA ASP A 25 -13.49 8.41 -8.43
C ASP A 25 -13.72 6.94 -8.04
N PHE A 26 -14.94 6.58 -7.62
CA PHE A 26 -15.26 5.21 -7.26
C PHE A 26 -15.27 4.26 -8.46
N ILE A 27 -15.71 4.74 -9.63
CA ILE A 27 -15.64 3.98 -10.88
C ILE A 27 -14.18 3.70 -11.24
N ASP A 28 -13.30 4.69 -11.12
CA ASP A 28 -11.89 4.54 -11.43
C ASP A 28 -11.17 3.67 -10.39
N PHE A 29 -11.57 3.74 -9.12
CA PHE A 29 -11.14 2.79 -8.09
C PHE A 29 -11.53 1.35 -8.44
N LEU A 30 -12.77 1.11 -8.86
CA LEU A 30 -13.23 -0.22 -9.27
C LEU A 30 -12.46 -0.72 -10.50
N LYS A 31 -12.24 0.14 -11.50
CA LYS A 31 -11.39 -0.19 -12.65
C LYS A 31 -9.99 -0.56 -12.18
N ALA A 32 -9.32 0.24 -11.37
CA ALA A 32 -7.98 -0.05 -10.88
C ALA A 32 -7.91 -1.35 -10.07
N LYS A 33 -8.93 -1.61 -9.22
CA LYS A 33 -9.04 -2.83 -8.42
C LYS A 33 -9.15 -4.09 -9.28
N HIS A 34 -9.92 -4.05 -10.36
CA HIS A 34 -10.13 -5.20 -11.25
C HIS A 34 -9.13 -5.28 -12.41
N SER A 35 -8.46 -4.18 -12.76
CA SER A 35 -7.37 -4.13 -13.74
C SER A 35 -6.08 -4.79 -13.21
N LYS A 36 -5.98 -5.00 -11.90
CA LYS A 36 -4.90 -5.76 -11.25
C LYS A 36 -5.14 -7.27 -11.19
N SER A 37 -5.78 -7.85 -12.21
CA SER A 37 -5.44 -9.23 -12.57
C SER A 37 -4.02 -9.20 -13.14
N PHE A 38 -3.03 -9.33 -12.26
CA PHE A 38 -1.59 -9.42 -12.52
C PHE A 38 -1.21 -9.65 -13.99
N PRO A 39 -0.60 -8.68 -14.68
CA PRO A 39 0.42 -9.01 -15.65
C PRO A 39 1.66 -9.39 -14.85
N LYS A 40 1.98 -10.69 -14.82
CA LYS A 40 3.40 -11.07 -14.91
C LYS A 40 3.87 -10.55 -16.27
N SER A 41 4.40 -9.34 -16.32
CA SER A 41 5.11 -8.85 -17.50
C SER A 41 6.46 -8.31 -17.07
N SER A 42 7.46 -9.15 -17.28
CA SER A 42 8.84 -8.74 -17.51
C SER A 42 8.86 -7.62 -18.57
N ASN A 43 9.54 -6.51 -18.28
CA ASN A 43 9.77 -5.33 -19.14
C ASN A 43 8.76 -4.17 -19.07
N GLU A 44 8.53 -3.64 -17.88
CA GLU A 44 8.16 -2.23 -17.76
C GLU A 44 9.14 -1.57 -16.80
N GLN A 45 10.12 -0.86 -17.38
CA GLN A 45 11.03 0.03 -16.66
C GLN A 45 10.23 1.22 -16.10
N ALA A 46 9.46 0.99 -15.05
CA ALA A 46 9.12 2.03 -14.08
C ALA A 46 10.12 1.87 -12.94
N ASN A 47 10.62 2.97 -12.39
CA ASN A 47 11.34 3.01 -11.12
C ASN A 47 10.42 2.48 -10.01
N VAL A 48 10.24 1.16 -9.95
CA VAL A 48 9.70 0.47 -8.80
C VAL A 48 10.87 0.49 -7.84
N VAL A 49 10.83 1.44 -6.91
CA VAL A 49 11.52 1.26 -5.63
C VAL A 49 10.94 -0.04 -5.09
N GLU A 50 11.64 -1.16 -5.31
CA GLU A 50 11.30 -2.41 -4.67
C GLU A 50 11.35 -2.11 -3.18
N GLU A 51 10.18 -1.98 -2.55
CA GLU A 51 10.13 -2.02 -1.10
C GLU A 51 10.85 -3.31 -0.72
N PRO A 52 11.93 -3.24 0.09
CA PRO A 52 12.67 -4.43 0.41
C PRO A 52 11.67 -5.39 1.05
N LYS A 53 11.46 -6.55 0.42
CA LYS A 53 10.68 -7.68 0.95
C LYS A 53 11.36 -8.29 2.18
N SER A 54 11.95 -7.48 3.05
CA SER A 54 12.35 -7.87 4.37
C SER A 54 11.08 -7.92 5.21
N LEU A 55 10.43 -9.09 5.22
CA LEU A 55 9.40 -9.40 6.20
C LEU A 55 9.95 -9.11 7.61
N TYR A 56 9.07 -8.70 8.53
CA TYR A 56 9.46 -8.51 9.93
C TYR A 56 10.17 -9.77 10.45
N GLY A 57 11.36 -9.60 11.04
CA GLY A 57 12.16 -10.71 11.54
C GLY A 57 12.96 -11.49 10.48
N ALA A 58 13.08 -11.02 9.24
CA ALA A 58 13.90 -11.67 8.21
C ALA A 58 15.37 -11.86 8.60
N ALA A 59 15.90 -11.00 9.47
CA ALA A 59 17.25 -11.10 10.02
C ALA A 59 17.33 -11.89 11.34
N LYS A 60 16.26 -12.57 11.77
CA LYS A 60 16.27 -13.35 13.02
C LYS A 60 17.28 -14.50 12.91
N GLY A 61 18.31 -14.47 13.77
CA GLY A 61 19.36 -15.48 13.79
C GLY A 61 20.54 -15.20 12.86
N THR A 62 20.60 -14.03 12.19
CA THR A 62 21.79 -13.63 11.41
C THR A 62 22.86 -12.98 12.28
N ILE A 63 22.50 -12.47 13.46
CA ILE A 63 23.45 -11.98 14.44
C ILE A 63 24.01 -13.19 15.22
N LEU A 64 25.25 -13.55 14.91
CA LEU A 64 25.95 -14.72 15.48
C LEU A 64 26.72 -14.41 16.76
N TYR A 65 26.96 -13.13 17.04
CA TYR A 65 27.69 -12.66 18.21
C TYR A 65 27.10 -11.35 18.71
N ILE A 66 26.89 -11.28 20.02
CA ILE A 66 26.55 -10.07 20.75
C ILE A 66 27.53 -9.99 21.92
N SER A 67 28.02 -8.79 22.22
CA SER A 67 28.91 -8.59 23.36
C SER A 67 28.16 -8.76 24.68
N ASP A 68 28.85 -9.23 25.72
CA ASP A 68 28.26 -9.50 27.03
C ASP A 68 27.75 -8.21 27.72
N ASP A 69 28.31 -7.05 27.33
CA ASP A 69 27.99 -5.71 27.82
C ASP A 69 26.92 -4.98 26.99
N PHE A 70 26.26 -5.64 26.02
CA PHE A 70 25.31 -4.96 25.12
C PHE A 70 24.16 -4.23 25.83
N ASN A 71 23.73 -4.73 26.99
CA ASN A 71 22.68 -4.11 27.78
C ASN A 71 23.19 -3.04 28.75
N GLU A 72 24.50 -2.87 28.88
CA GLU A 72 25.07 -1.85 29.75
C GLU A 72 24.89 -0.45 29.12
N PRO A 73 24.56 0.57 29.93
CA PRO A 73 24.47 1.93 29.43
C PRO A 73 25.85 2.41 28.98
N LEU A 74 25.87 3.14 27.86
CA LEU A 74 27.09 3.84 27.42
C LEU A 74 27.58 4.75 28.54
N ASP A 75 28.89 4.88 28.67
CA ASP A 75 29.51 5.68 29.74
C ASP A 75 28.95 7.11 29.82
N GLU A 76 28.67 7.72 28.65
CA GLU A 76 28.10 9.06 28.52
C GLU A 76 26.62 9.16 28.92
N LEU A 77 25.91 8.04 28.95
CA LEU A 77 24.48 7.94 29.29
C LEU A 77 24.26 7.46 30.74
N LYS A 78 25.31 7.04 31.46
CA LYS A 78 25.21 6.58 32.85
C LYS A 78 24.61 7.62 33.79
N ASP A 79 24.88 8.90 33.54
CA ASP A 79 24.38 10.01 34.36
C ASP A 79 22.89 10.33 34.12
N TYR A 80 22.26 9.71 33.12
CA TYR A 80 20.88 9.98 32.69
C TYR A 80 19.91 8.78 32.87
N MET A 81 20.41 7.63 33.32
CA MET A 81 19.65 6.38 33.54
C MET A 81 19.35 6.15 35.02
#